data_AF-A0A7V2KQV1-F1
#
_entry.id   AF-A0A7V2KQV1-F1
#
_cell.length_a   1.000
_cell.length_b   1.000
_cell.length_c   1.000
_cell.angle_alpha   90.00
_cell.angle_beta   90.00
_cell.angle_gamma   90.00
#
_symmetry.space_group_name_H-M   'P 1'
#
loop_
_entity.id
_entity.type
_entity.pdbx_description
1 polymer ?
#
loop_
_entity_poly.entity_id
_entity_poly.type
_entity_poly.pdbx_seq_one_letter_code
_entity_poly.pdbx_strand_id
1 'polypeptide(L)' 'MEIISKCPVCKGSGKVPRELPFGANPKAPTTRADKAGIKACPNCQGSGSIGIKK' A
#
# COMPACT_ATOMS: atom_id res chain seq x y z
N MET A 1 -1.10 26.63 -6.11
CA MET A 1 -1.89 26.45 -4.88
C MET A 1 -2.05 24.96 -4.77
N GLU A 2 -1.74 24.40 -3.62
CA GLU A 2 -1.25 23.02 -3.49
C GLU A 2 -2.28 22.18 -2.76
N ILE A 3 -3.30 21.71 -3.45
CA ILE A 3 -4.29 20.88 -2.76
C ILE A 3 -3.69 19.49 -2.62
N ILE A 4 -2.88 19.28 -1.58
CA ILE A 4 -2.34 17.98 -1.17
C ILE A 4 -3.38 17.33 -0.25
N SER A 5 -4.23 16.48 -0.81
CA SER A 5 -5.21 15.71 -0.04
C SER A 5 -4.61 14.40 0.46
N LYS A 6 -5.08 13.87 1.59
CA LYS A 6 -4.72 12.51 2.00
C LYS A 6 -5.21 11.54 0.92
N CYS A 7 -4.36 10.58 0.55
CA CYS A 7 -4.73 9.55 -0.41
C CYS A 7 -5.94 8.77 0.12
N PRO A 8 -7.08 8.71 -0.58
CA PRO A 8 -8.29 8.06 -0.08
C PRO A 8 -8.10 6.54 0.06
N VAL A 9 -7.17 5.96 -0.70
CA VAL A 9 -6.88 4.52 -0.71
C VAL A 9 -6.06 4.09 0.51
N CYS A 10 -4.96 4.78 0.81
CA CYS A 10 -4.12 4.45 1.98
C CYS A 10 -4.37 5.34 3.20
N LYS A 11 -5.31 6.29 3.09
CA LYS A 11 -5.72 7.25 4.14
C LYS A 11 -4.55 8.04 4.77
N GLY A 12 -3.49 8.30 4.00
CA GLY A 12 -2.30 9.00 4.52
C GLY A 12 -1.11 8.09 4.85
N SER A 13 -1.28 6.76 4.91
CA SER A 13 -0.21 5.84 5.34
C SER A 13 0.86 5.57 4.28
N GLY A 14 0.57 5.84 3.00
CA GLY A 14 1.45 5.52 1.88
C GLY A 14 1.58 4.03 1.59
N LYS A 15 0.94 3.15 2.36
CA LYS A 15 1.04 1.70 2.22
C LYS A 15 -0.34 1.06 2.18
N VAL A 16 -0.47 -0.05 1.48
CA VAL A 16 -1.69 -0.86 1.44
C VAL A 16 -1.33 -2.33 1.67
N PRO A 17 -2.19 -3.11 2.34
CA PRO A 17 -1.97 -4.54 2.46
C PRO A 17 -1.92 -5.17 1.06
N ARG A 18 -0.93 -6.05 0.84
CA ARG A 18 -0.90 -6.91 -0.34
C ARG A 18 -1.85 -8.07 -0.10
N GLU A 19 -2.85 -8.18 -0.95
CA GLU A 19 -3.65 -9.39 -1.02
C GLU A 19 -2.76 -10.54 -1.45
N LEU A 20 -2.74 -11.59 -0.62
CA LEU A 20 -2.08 -12.84 -0.97
C LEU A 20 -2.94 -13.54 -2.03
N PRO A 21 -2.33 -14.13 -3.07
CA PRO A 21 -3.08 -14.90 -4.04
C PRO A 21 -3.86 -16.02 -3.34
N PHE A 22 -5.12 -16.23 -3.75
CA PHE A 22 -5.93 -17.36 -3.30
C PHE A 22 -5.17 -18.66 -3.58
N GLY A 23 -4.77 -19.37 -2.52
CA GLY A 23 -3.88 -20.54 -2.62
C GLY A 23 -2.49 -20.35 -2.01
N ALA A 24 -2.18 -19.19 -1.42
CA ALA A 24 -1.02 -19.04 -0.54
C ALA A 24 -1.12 -20.07 0.60
N ASN A 25 -0.16 -20.99 0.65
CA ASN A 25 -0.16 -22.08 1.62
C ASN A 25 0.03 -21.49 3.04
N PRO A 26 -0.97 -21.56 3.93
CA PRO A 26 -0.88 -20.98 5.27
C PRO A 26 0.21 -21.63 6.14
N LYS A 27 0.82 -22.73 5.68
CA LYS A 27 1.91 -23.46 6.35
C LYS A 27 3.30 -23.12 5.82
N ALA A 28 3.47 -22.07 5.00
CA ALA A 28 4.76 -21.62 4.48
C ALA A 28 5.28 -20.41 5.29
N PRO A 29 5.72 -20.59 6.54
CA PRO A 29 5.65 -19.56 7.58
C PRO A 29 6.72 -18.46 7.44
N THR A 30 7.55 -18.50 6.39
CA THR A 30 8.80 -17.74 6.32
C THR A 30 9.28 -17.43 4.90
N THR A 31 8.49 -17.68 3.86
CA THR A 31 8.88 -17.18 2.54
C THR A 31 8.53 -15.70 2.43
N ARG A 32 9.30 -14.93 1.65
CA ARG A 32 9.02 -13.50 1.38
C ARG A 32 7.59 -13.25 0.84
N ALA A 33 6.89 -14.30 0.42
CA ALA A 33 5.51 -14.30 -0.02
C ALA A 33 4.47 -14.35 1.13
N ASP A 34 4.84 -14.78 2.34
CA ASP A 34 3.91 -15.02 3.47
C ASP A 34 3.85 -13.88 4.49
N LYS A 35 4.81 -12.94 4.45
CA LYS A 35 4.60 -11.66 5.14
C LYS A 35 3.40 -11.00 4.48
N ALA A 36 2.33 -10.79 5.24
CA ALA A 36 1.26 -9.84 4.94
C ALA A 36 1.90 -8.53 4.49
N GLY A 37 2.13 -8.44 3.18
CA GLY A 37 3.20 -7.61 2.65
C GLY A 37 2.62 -6.24 2.44
N ILE A 38 2.83 -5.31 3.36
CA ILE A 38 2.45 -3.92 3.09
C ILE A 38 3.25 -3.45 1.86
N LYS A 39 2.55 -3.19 0.75
CA LYS A 39 3.14 -2.63 -0.47
C LYS A 39 2.93 -1.13 -0.49
N ALA A 40 3.77 -0.40 -1.23
CA ALA A 40 3.52 1.02 -1.47
C ALA A 40 2.14 1.20 -2.11
N CYS A 41 1.38 2.17 -1.63
CA CYS A 41 0.06 2.47 -2.18
C CYS A 41 0.24 2.89 -3.65
N PRO A 42 -0.34 2.17 -4.62
CA PRO A 42 -0.14 2.47 -6.03
C PRO A 42 -0.73 3.84 -6.40
N ASN A 43 -1.76 4.29 -5.67
CA ASN A 43 -2.48 5.52 -5.96
C ASN A 43 -1.72 6.81 -5.57
N CYS A 44 -0.85 6.74 -4.56
CA CYS A 44 0.00 7.86 -4.16
C CYS A 44 1.50 7.53 -4.23
N GLN A 45 1.84 6.39 -4.81
CA GLN A 45 3.20 5.86 -4.96
C GLN A 45 4.04 5.85 -3.67
N GLY A 46 3.39 5.69 -2.52
CA GLY A 46 4.08 5.73 -1.22
C GLY A 46 4.05 7.07 -0.49
N SER A 47 3.64 8.17 -1.16
CA SER A 47 3.65 9.52 -0.59
C SER A 47 2.59 9.76 0.49
N GLY A 48 1.56 8.91 0.58
CA GLY A 48 0.45 9.07 1.51
C GLY A 48 -0.56 10.16 1.13
N SER A 49 -0.20 11.06 0.22
CA SER A 49 -1.03 12.15 -0.26
C SER A 49 -1.14 12.19 -1.79
N ILE A 50 -2.20 12.83 -2.29
CA ILE A 50 -2.46 13.02 -3.71
C ILE A 50 -2.86 14.47 -3.93
N GLY A 51 -2.31 15.07 -4.97
CA GLY A 51 -2.67 16.39 -5.42
C GLY A 51 -1.47 17.23 -5.81
N ILE A 52 -1.73 18.46 -6.21
CA ILE A 52 -0.77 19.28 -6.95
C ILE A 52 0.27 19.83 -5.95
N LYS A 53 1.56 19.74 -6.34
CA LYS A 53 2.70 20.45 -5.74
C LYS A 53 3.14 21.64 -6.69
N LYS A 54 3.57 22.84 -6.22
CA LYS A 54 3.53 24.21 -6.81
C LYS A 54 4.95 24.69 -6.91
#